data_AF-A0A1Q7FSE3-F1
#
_entry.id   AF-A0A1Q7FSE3-F1
#
_cell.length_a   1.000
_cell.length_b   1.000
_cell.length_c   1.000
_cell.angle_alpha   90.00
_cell.angle_beta   90.00
_cell.angle_gamma   90.00
#
_symmetry.space_group_name_H-M   'P 1'
#
loop_
_entity.id
_entity.type
_entity.pdbx_description
1 polymer ?
#
loop_
_entity_poly.entity_id
_entity_poly.type
_entity_poly.pdbx_seq_one_letter_code
_entity_poly.pdbx_strand_id
1 'polypeptide(L)' 'MRLVGVLLALAGWLLPIVALSLTQSTGGRFVATVLGIIISLVGILGVLNKAHLEHAIWKKG' A
#
# COMPACT_ATOMS: atom_id res chain seq x y z
N MET A 1 7.16 -12.03 -3.46
CA MET A 1 6.95 -10.57 -3.61
C MET A 1 5.51 -10.18 -3.94
N ARG A 2 4.81 -10.86 -4.86
CA ARG A 2 3.44 -10.49 -5.25
C ARG A 2 2.46 -10.41 -4.07
N LEU A 3 2.36 -11.47 -3.27
CA LEU A 3 1.47 -11.51 -2.11
C LEU A 3 1.80 -10.42 -1.09
N VAL A 4 3.09 -10.17 -0.83
CA VAL A 4 3.53 -9.10 0.08
C VAL A 4 3.06 -7.72 -0.41
N GLY A 5 3.19 -7.42 -1.70
CA GLY A 5 2.72 -6.15 -2.24
C GLY A 5 1.20 -5.99 -2.19
N VAL A 6 0.43 -7.09 -2.39
CA VAL A 6 -1.03 -7.08 -2.16
C VAL A 6 -1.35 -6.81 -0.70
N LEU A 7 -0.69 -7.49 0.23
CA LEU A 7 -0.92 -7.32 1.66
C LEU A 7 -0.60 -5.89 2.12
N LEU A 8 0.47 -5.28 1.61
CA LEU A 8 0.79 -3.88 1.87
C LEU A 8 -0.28 -2.93 1.31
N ALA A 9 -0.76 -3.17 0.08
CA ALA A 9 -1.85 -2.38 -0.50
C ALA A 9 -3.12 -2.43 0.35
N LEU A 10 -3.50 -3.62 0.83
CA LEU A 10 -4.66 -3.80 1.70
C LEU A 10 -4.45 -3.19 3.09
N ALA A 11 -3.25 -3.34 3.66
CA ALA A 11 -2.92 -2.76 4.97
C ALA A 11 -2.95 -1.22 4.94
N GLY A 12 -2.41 -0.61 3.88
CA GLY A 12 -2.47 0.83 3.68
C GLY A 12 -3.90 1.34 3.52
N TRP A 13 -4.75 0.59 2.81
CA TRP A 13 -6.19 0.91 2.70
C TRP A 13 -6.96 0.75 4.02
N LEU A 14 -6.64 -0.27 4.82
CA LEU A 14 -7.29 -0.52 6.12
C LEU A 14 -6.91 0.53 7.18
N LEU A 15 -5.69 1.10 7.11
CA LEU A 15 -5.19 2.02 8.13
C LEU A 15 -6.14 3.19 8.46
N PRO A 16 -6.65 3.97 7.47
CA PRO A 16 -7.61 5.03 7.76
C PRO A 16 -8.95 4.52 8.30
N ILE A 17 -9.39 3.31 7.93
CA ILE A 17 -10.62 2.70 8.48
C ILE A 17 -10.44 2.43 9.97
N VAL A 18 -9.31 1.85 10.37
CA VAL A 18 -8.99 1.61 11.79
C VAL A 18 -8.88 2.92 12.55
N ALA A 19 -8.31 3.97 11.93
CA ALA A 19 -8.20 5.29 12.56
C ALA A 19 -9.55 5.92 12.90
N LEU A 20 -10.62 5.62 12.15
CA LEU A 20 -11.98 6.08 12.48
C LEU A 20 -12.45 5.58 13.86
N SER A 21 -12.10 4.33 14.20
CA SER A 21 -12.45 3.71 15.48
C SER A 21 -11.55 4.13 16.62
N LEU A 22 -10.31 4.54 16.34
CA LEU A 22 -9.30 4.87 17.36
C LEU A 22 -9.27 6.34 17.76
N THR A 23 -9.68 7.26 16.88
CA THR A 23 -9.59 8.70 17.17
C THR A 23 -10.72 9.50 16.54
N GLN A 24 -11.17 10.55 17.25
CA GLN A 24 -12.11 11.56 16.75
C GLN A 24 -11.40 12.83 16.24
N SER A 25 -10.07 12.93 16.37
CA SER A 25 -9.31 14.08 15.89
C SER A 25 -9.21 14.07 14.37
N THR A 26 -9.62 15.18 13.73
CA THR A 26 -9.46 15.41 12.30
C THR A 26 -7.99 15.29 11.87
N GLY A 27 -7.08 15.89 12.64
CA GLY A 27 -5.64 15.85 12.35
C GLY A 27 -5.08 14.42 12.42
N GLY A 28 -5.50 13.64 13.43
CA GLY A 28 -5.07 12.23 13.55
C GLY A 28 -5.55 11.37 12.39
N ARG A 29 -6.82 11.53 11.98
CA ARG A 29 -7.38 10.81 10.82
C ARG A 29 -6.71 11.22 9.51
N PHE A 30 -6.40 12.51 9.35
CA PHE A 30 -5.69 13.01 8.18
C PHE A 30 -4.30 12.37 8.05
N VAL A 31 -3.51 12.37 9.12
CA VAL A 31 -2.17 11.74 9.13
C VAL A 31 -2.27 10.24 8.84
N ALA A 32 -3.20 9.53 9.48
CA ALA A 32 -3.40 8.10 9.22
C ALA A 32 -3.78 7.80 7.76
N THR A 33 -4.57 8.68 7.14
CA THR A 33 -4.96 8.54 5.73
C THR A 33 -3.76 8.74 4.80
N VAL A 34 -2.94 9.77 5.04
CA VAL A 34 -1.73 10.02 4.25
C VAL A 34 -0.75 8.84 4.36
N LEU A 35 -0.52 8.33 5.58
CA LEU A 35 0.30 7.15 5.80
C LEU A 35 -0.26 5.92 5.08
N GLY A 36 -1.59 5.72 5.13
CA GLY A 36 -2.26 4.63 4.44
C GLY A 36 -2.05 4.68 2.93
N ILE A 37 -2.18 5.86 2.33
CA ILE A 37 -1.89 6.09 0.90
C ILE A 37 -0.44 5.73 0.57
N ILE A 38 0.52 6.21 1.37
CA ILE A 38 1.95 5.92 1.14
C ILE A 38 2.21 4.41 1.18
N ILE A 39 1.70 3.71 2.20
CA ILE A 39 1.84 2.25 2.34
C ILE A 39 1.24 1.54 1.12
N SER A 40 0.06 1.97 0.67
CA SER A 40 -0.60 1.40 -0.51
C SER A 40 0.21 1.60 -1.78
N LEU A 41 0.75 2.80 -2.00
CA LEU A 41 1.59 3.11 -3.16
C LEU A 41 2.89 2.30 -3.15
N VAL A 42 3.52 2.12 -1.99
CA VAL A 42 4.70 1.25 -1.85
C VAL A 42 4.37 -0.20 -2.21
N GLY A 43 3.23 -0.71 -1.73
CA GLY A 43 2.74 -2.06 -2.07
C GLY A 43 2.52 -2.26 -3.58
N ILE A 44 1.84 -1.30 -4.23
CA ILE A 44 1.46 -1.37 -5.65
C ILE A 44 2.64 -1.06 -6.57
N LEU A 45 3.19 0.16 -6.47
CA LEU A 45 4.21 0.67 -7.40
C LEU A 45 5.61 0.15 -7.08
N GLY A 46 5.88 -0.13 -5.81
CA GLY A 46 7.17 -0.65 -5.36
C GLY A 46 7.23 -2.17 -5.50
N VAL A 47 6.41 -2.88 -4.73
CA VAL A 47 6.56 -4.33 -4.56
C VAL A 47 5.87 -5.12 -5.68
N LEU A 48 4.59 -4.85 -5.94
CA LEU A 48 3.82 -5.57 -6.96
C LEU A 48 4.37 -5.32 -8.36
N ASN A 49 4.64 -4.06 -8.71
CA ASN A 49 5.19 -3.72 -10.01
C ASN A 49 6.54 -4.41 -10.26
N LYS A 50 7.46 -4.42 -9.28
CA LYS A 50 8.73 -5.15 -9.41
C LYS A 50 8.49 -6.64 -9.69
N ALA A 51 7.59 -7.27 -8.94
CA ALA A 51 7.26 -8.69 -9.10
C ALA A 51 6.53 -9.02 -10.43
N HIS A 52 5.84 -8.03 -11.02
CA HIS A 52 5.28 -8.13 -12.36
C HIS A 52 6.39 -8.05 -13.41
N LEU A 53 7.28 -7.06 -13.27
CA LEU A 53 8.41 -6.81 -14.17
C LEU A 53 9.49 -7.91 -14.12
N GLU A 54 9.54 -8.75 -13.08
CA GLU A 54 10.42 -9.94 -13.01
C GLU A 54 10.15 -10.94 -14.15
N HIS A 55 8.90 -11.07 -14.59
CA HIS A 55 8.50 -12.00 -15.64
C HIS A 55 8.21 -11.31 -16.97
N ALA A 56 8.71 -10.09 -17.15
CA ALA A 56 8.45 -9.31 -18.34
C ALA A 56 9.04 -9.96 -19.60
N ILE A 57 8.25 -10.03 -20.67
CA ILE A 57 8.62 -10.70 -21.92
C ILE A 57 9.88 -10.10 -22.57
N TRP A 58 10.13 -8.81 -22.38
CA TRP A 58 11.29 -8.10 -22.94
C TRP A 58 12.61 -8.33 -22.18
N LYS A 59 12.60 -9.03 -21.04
CA LYS A 59 13.82 -9.36 -20.28
C LYS A 59 14.47 -10.67 -20.72
N LYS A 60 13.84 -11.45 -21.61
CA LYS A 60 14.37 -12.73 -22.09
C LYS A 60 15.37 -12.58 -23.25
N GLY A 61 16.27 -11.59 -23.15
CA GLY A 61 17.37 -11.34 -24.10
C GLY A 61 18.68 -11.94 -23.60
#